data_AF-A0A9W6D2R4-F1
#
_entry.id   AF-A0A9W6D2R4-F1
#
_cell.length_a   1.000
_cell.length_b   1.000
_cell.length_c   1.000
_cell.angle_alpha   90.00
_cell.angle_beta   90.00
_cell.angle_gamma   90.00
#
_symmetry.space_group_name_H-M   'P 1'
#
loop_
_entity.id
_entity.type
_entity.pdbx_description
1 polymer ?
#
loop_
_entity_poly.entity_id
_entity_poly.type
_entity_poly.pdbx_seq_one_letter_code
_entity_poly.pdbx_strand_id
1 'polypeptide(L)'
;MWLFTTSGFFSVVQKPGKAFLTVRARASGDLDRLREAYMPTLSPTQHGGGTDYPYRATISHKDFAKGMKRVVEDLTYANFKSEVSKTLGQKRSQVYSKVWSVLHDVEEAVTPKTPPVKGKKTLVKKLSCGGVVFNKQGQVLLREPTNHFDGYHWTFPKGHCKDGERHEIAALREVIEETGVAGRIIDKLPYVYAGGTTQNIYFLMLVERETDEFDRKETQAIRWASRDEAERLIGMSTNSVGRKRDFKVLQNAYELYEHFSAAHASSIHIASRKDWKIRAMPGMRTSIPIALEFSPEEKALIVCGHIPQEMEDKWFIFYERNRLYFHRSWTGYCIYILEFTEIGARFSGTRLLANRLDEQYSNKNDEYDAKMAAFLIDVELLGRDAELPVLDEAAPEIEKNLQQWSALGMTIFKV
;
A
#
# COMPACT_ATOMS: atom_id res chain seq x y z
N MET A 1 -0.86 -0.48 -34.20
CA MET A 1 -1.26 -0.63 -32.79
C MET A 1 -0.32 -1.60 -32.08
N TRP A 2 0.08 -1.29 -30.85
CA TRP A 2 0.78 -2.20 -29.95
C TRP A 2 -0.14 -2.59 -28.80
N LEU A 3 -0.17 -3.87 -28.45
CA LEU A 3 -1.04 -4.42 -27.41
C LEU A 3 -0.21 -5.26 -26.44
N PHE A 4 -0.37 -4.98 -25.16
CA PHE A 4 0.13 -5.81 -24.06
C PHE A 4 -1.07 -6.44 -23.36
N THR A 5 -1.06 -7.76 -23.25
CA THR A 5 -2.16 -8.54 -22.65
C THR A 5 -1.59 -9.68 -21.81
N THR A 6 -2.42 -10.34 -21.03
CA THR A 6 -2.09 -11.58 -20.31
C THR A 6 -1.84 -12.78 -21.24
N SER A 7 -2.06 -12.64 -22.56
CA SER A 7 -1.71 -13.68 -23.54
C SER A 7 -0.41 -13.40 -24.29
N GLY A 8 0.06 -12.15 -24.31
CA GLY A 8 1.32 -11.77 -24.96
C GLY A 8 1.39 -10.32 -25.43
N PHE A 9 2.43 -10.02 -26.21
CA PHE A 9 2.67 -8.72 -26.82
C PHE A 9 2.49 -8.79 -28.34
N PHE A 10 1.68 -7.88 -28.88
CA PHE A 10 1.31 -7.90 -30.29
C PHE A 10 1.51 -6.55 -30.96
N SER A 11 2.06 -6.58 -32.19
CA SER A 11 2.01 -5.46 -33.12
C SER A 11 1.01 -5.76 -34.23
N VAL A 12 -0.05 -4.96 -34.28
CA VAL A 12 -1.16 -5.11 -35.23
C VAL A 12 -1.13 -3.95 -36.22
N VAL A 13 -1.04 -4.28 -37.51
CA VAL A 13 -0.97 -3.30 -38.60
C VAL A 13 -1.74 -3.79 -39.83
N GLN A 14 -2.36 -2.88 -40.57
CA GLN A 14 -2.81 -3.15 -41.93
C GLN A 14 -1.66 -2.80 -42.89
N LYS A 15 -1.21 -3.76 -43.69
CA LYS A 15 -0.20 -3.47 -44.72
C LYS A 15 -0.85 -2.75 -45.91
N PRO A 16 -0.13 -1.87 -46.62
CA PRO A 16 -0.65 -1.22 -47.82
C PRO A 16 -1.22 -2.24 -48.82
N GLY A 17 -2.41 -1.96 -49.35
CA GLY A 17 -3.08 -2.82 -50.33
C GLY A 17 -3.61 -4.15 -49.79
N LYS A 18 -3.66 -4.37 -48.47
CA LYS A 18 -4.28 -5.57 -47.86
C LYS A 18 -5.58 -5.20 -47.15
N ALA A 19 -6.59 -6.05 -47.27
CA ALA A 19 -7.89 -5.91 -46.59
C ALA A 19 -7.93 -6.52 -45.17
N PHE A 20 -6.84 -7.18 -44.76
CA PHE A 20 -6.70 -7.88 -43.49
C PHE A 20 -5.61 -7.25 -42.62
N LEU A 21 -5.70 -7.51 -41.31
CA LEU A 21 -4.69 -7.12 -40.34
C LEU A 21 -3.57 -8.16 -40.30
N THR A 22 -2.34 -7.68 -40.17
CA THR A 22 -1.16 -8.49 -39.83
C THR A 22 -0.88 -8.32 -38.34
N VAL A 23 -1.02 -9.41 -37.58
CA VAL A 23 -0.68 -9.51 -36.15
C VAL A 23 0.71 -10.13 -36.05
N ARG A 24 1.60 -9.47 -35.31
CA ARG A 24 3.00 -9.88 -35.19
C ARG A 24 3.38 -10.03 -33.73
N ALA A 25 4.21 -11.03 -33.43
CA ALA A 25 4.71 -11.27 -32.08
C ALA A 25 6.23 -11.51 -32.08
N ARG A 26 6.83 -11.32 -30.90
CA ARG A 26 8.25 -11.59 -30.66
C ARG A 26 8.53 -12.99 -30.15
N ALA A 27 7.56 -13.63 -29.50
CA ALA A 27 7.64 -15.00 -29.04
C ALA A 27 6.60 -15.85 -29.78
N SER A 28 6.99 -17.06 -30.17
CA SER A 28 6.17 -17.95 -31.01
C SER A 28 4.81 -18.24 -30.38
N GLY A 29 4.81 -18.62 -29.10
CA GLY A 29 3.58 -19.01 -28.40
C GLY A 29 2.60 -17.87 -28.11
N ASP A 30 2.97 -16.60 -28.34
CA ASP A 30 2.06 -15.48 -28.10
C ASP A 30 0.89 -15.48 -29.11
N LEU A 31 1.15 -15.77 -30.39
CA LEU A 31 0.10 -15.84 -31.41
C LEU A 31 -0.79 -17.07 -31.24
N ASP A 32 -0.24 -18.17 -30.72
CA ASP A 32 -0.99 -19.39 -30.46
C ASP A 32 -1.96 -19.19 -29.30
N ARG A 33 -1.49 -18.62 -28.17
CA ARG A 33 -2.39 -18.25 -27.07
C ARG A 33 -3.46 -17.25 -27.46
N LEU A 34 -3.12 -16.26 -28.30
CA LEU A 34 -4.11 -15.30 -28.80
C LEU A 34 -5.19 -15.98 -29.65
N ARG A 35 -4.79 -16.93 -30.49
CA ARG A 35 -5.69 -17.70 -31.34
C ARG A 35 -6.62 -18.58 -30.50
N GLU A 36 -6.05 -19.31 -29.55
CA GLU A 36 -6.79 -20.24 -28.69
C GLU A 36 -7.77 -19.53 -27.76
N ALA A 37 -7.34 -18.45 -27.11
CA ALA A 37 -8.16 -17.77 -26.11
C ALA A 37 -9.22 -16.85 -26.75
N TYR A 38 -8.86 -16.10 -27.79
CA TYR A 38 -9.69 -14.95 -28.22
C TYR A 38 -9.98 -14.89 -29.71
N MET A 39 -9.08 -15.40 -30.56
CA MET A 39 -9.11 -15.15 -32.01
C MET A 39 -8.92 -16.44 -32.82
N PRO A 40 -9.88 -17.38 -32.80
CA PRO A 40 -9.72 -18.69 -33.45
C PRO A 40 -9.56 -18.62 -34.97
N THR A 41 -9.98 -17.53 -35.62
CA THR A 41 -9.80 -17.30 -37.07
C THR A 41 -8.45 -16.67 -37.43
N LEU A 42 -7.59 -16.40 -36.45
CA LEU A 42 -6.22 -15.95 -36.69
C LEU A 42 -5.45 -17.04 -37.44
N SER A 43 -4.87 -16.70 -38.59
CA SER A 43 -4.16 -17.66 -39.43
C SER A 43 -3.07 -18.42 -38.65
N PRO A 44 -2.61 -19.58 -39.15
CA PRO A 44 -1.42 -20.24 -38.62
C PRO A 44 -0.23 -19.29 -38.52
N THR A 45 0.60 -19.51 -37.51
CA THR A 45 1.79 -18.70 -37.24
C THR A 45 2.83 -18.91 -38.33
N GLN A 46 3.15 -17.85 -39.06
CA GLN A 46 4.23 -17.83 -40.05
C GLN A 46 5.54 -17.43 -39.36
N HIS A 47 6.61 -18.18 -39.65
CA HIS A 47 7.95 -17.98 -39.12
C HIS A 47 8.84 -17.25 -40.15
N GLY A 48 9.80 -16.45 -39.68
CA GLY A 48 10.83 -15.84 -40.55
C GLY A 48 10.45 -14.49 -41.19
N GLY A 49 9.44 -13.80 -40.64
CA GLY A 49 9.02 -12.51 -41.18
C GLY A 49 9.83 -11.33 -40.65
N GLY A 50 10.84 -10.84 -41.38
CA GLY A 50 11.57 -9.59 -41.10
C GLY A 50 12.38 -9.54 -39.79
N THR A 51 13.11 -8.45 -39.54
CA THR A 51 14.10 -8.33 -38.44
C THR A 51 13.47 -8.24 -37.04
N ASP A 52 12.36 -7.52 -36.89
CA ASP A 52 11.90 -7.10 -35.55
C ASP A 52 10.82 -7.99 -34.93
N TYR A 53 10.09 -8.76 -35.74
CA TYR A 53 8.98 -9.61 -35.30
C TYR A 53 8.93 -10.92 -36.10
N PRO A 54 9.64 -11.97 -35.64
CA PRO A 54 9.82 -13.20 -36.41
C PRO A 54 8.54 -14.00 -36.63
N TYR A 55 7.49 -13.77 -35.83
CA TYR A 55 6.23 -14.51 -35.88
C TYR A 55 5.07 -13.63 -36.33
N ARG A 56 4.26 -14.12 -37.27
CA ARG A 56 3.17 -13.35 -37.89
C ARG A 56 1.95 -14.21 -38.17
N ALA A 57 0.78 -13.61 -38.08
CA ALA A 57 -0.47 -14.19 -38.51
C ALA A 57 -1.39 -13.09 -39.09
N THR A 58 -2.43 -13.48 -39.81
CA THR A 58 -3.39 -12.56 -40.42
C THR A 58 -4.80 -12.84 -39.95
N ILE A 59 -5.62 -11.79 -39.89
CA ILE A 59 -7.01 -11.85 -39.45
C ILE A 59 -7.84 -10.71 -40.06
N SER A 60 -9.15 -10.92 -40.22
CA SER A 60 -10.05 -9.86 -40.65
C SER A 60 -10.22 -8.78 -39.58
N HIS A 61 -10.57 -7.56 -39.98
CA HIS A 61 -10.88 -6.48 -39.05
C HIS A 61 -12.04 -6.84 -38.10
N LYS A 62 -13.08 -7.48 -38.65
CA LYS A 62 -14.28 -7.88 -37.92
C LYS A 62 -13.97 -8.90 -36.82
N ASP A 63 -13.18 -9.92 -37.14
CA ASP A 63 -12.86 -10.97 -36.18
C ASP A 63 -11.87 -10.49 -35.12
N PHE A 64 -10.93 -9.63 -35.51
CA PHE A 64 -10.04 -8.99 -34.55
C PHE A 64 -10.80 -8.14 -33.54
N ALA A 65 -11.77 -7.34 -34.00
CA ALA A 65 -12.63 -6.53 -33.11
C ALA A 65 -13.45 -7.42 -32.15
N LYS A 66 -14.01 -8.54 -32.64
CA LYS A 66 -14.73 -9.51 -31.81
C LYS A 66 -13.82 -10.14 -30.75
N GLY A 67 -12.59 -10.49 -31.10
CA GLY A 67 -11.60 -11.00 -30.16
C GLY A 67 -11.23 -9.98 -29.09
N MET A 68 -10.98 -8.72 -29.48
CA MET A 68 -10.66 -7.65 -28.54
C MET A 68 -11.80 -7.35 -27.56
N LYS A 69 -13.06 -7.45 -28.00
CA LYS A 69 -14.20 -7.34 -27.09
C LYS A 69 -14.12 -8.37 -25.94
N ARG A 70 -13.81 -9.62 -26.27
CA ARG A 70 -13.67 -10.70 -25.27
C ARG A 70 -12.48 -10.47 -24.33
N VAL A 71 -11.36 -10.00 -24.86
CA VAL A 71 -10.19 -9.63 -24.04
C VAL A 71 -10.57 -8.59 -22.99
N VAL A 72 -11.48 -7.65 -23.30
CA VAL A 72 -11.96 -6.64 -22.35
C VAL A 72 -12.98 -7.23 -21.37
N GLU A 73 -13.88 -8.10 -21.83
CA GLU A 73 -14.86 -8.78 -20.96
C GLU A 73 -14.19 -9.69 -19.91
N ASP A 74 -13.03 -10.28 -20.24
CA ASP A 74 -12.29 -11.18 -19.34
C ASP A 74 -11.30 -10.45 -18.40
N LEU A 75 -11.38 -9.11 -18.31
CA LEU A 75 -10.57 -8.32 -17.38
C LEU A 75 -11.09 -8.43 -15.94
N THR A 76 -10.67 -9.47 -15.22
CA THR A 76 -11.09 -9.72 -13.82
C THR A 76 -9.97 -9.51 -12.78
N TYR A 77 -8.87 -8.86 -13.16
CA TYR A 77 -7.68 -8.70 -12.31
C TYR A 77 -7.41 -7.22 -11.97
N ALA A 78 -7.01 -6.96 -10.72
CA ALA A 78 -6.70 -5.61 -10.23
C ALA A 78 -5.28 -5.13 -10.57
N ASN A 79 -4.35 -6.07 -10.83
CA ASN A 79 -2.95 -5.76 -11.13
C ASN A 79 -2.45 -6.54 -12.35
N PHE A 80 -2.15 -5.82 -13.43
CA PHE A 80 -1.68 -6.41 -14.69
C PHE A 80 -0.34 -7.16 -14.54
N LYS A 81 0.60 -6.65 -13.73
CA LYS A 81 1.91 -7.28 -13.55
C LYS A 81 1.79 -8.61 -12.81
N SER A 82 0.95 -8.67 -11.78
CA SER A 82 0.66 -9.90 -11.03
C SER A 82 -0.03 -10.93 -11.91
N GLU A 83 -1.03 -10.52 -12.70
CA GLU A 83 -1.74 -11.46 -13.57
C GLU A 83 -0.86 -11.98 -14.71
N VAL A 84 -0.01 -11.15 -15.31
CA VAL A 84 1.01 -11.60 -16.28
C VAL A 84 1.99 -12.57 -15.64
N SER A 85 2.37 -12.36 -14.38
CA SER A 85 3.26 -13.28 -13.68
C SER A 85 2.63 -14.66 -13.50
N LYS A 86 1.34 -14.68 -13.13
CA LYS A 86 0.55 -15.91 -12.97
C LYS A 86 0.34 -16.65 -14.30
N THR A 87 0.03 -15.92 -15.37
CA THR A 87 -0.38 -16.51 -16.66
C THR A 87 0.78 -16.78 -17.62
N LEU A 88 1.80 -15.92 -17.64
CA LEU A 88 2.94 -15.98 -18.57
C LEU A 88 4.30 -16.13 -17.86
N GLY A 89 4.30 -16.19 -16.53
CA GLY A 89 5.48 -16.39 -15.70
C GLY A 89 6.18 -15.08 -15.27
N GLN A 90 6.87 -15.16 -14.13
CA GLN A 90 7.63 -14.08 -13.50
C GLN A 90 8.59 -13.36 -14.47
N LYS A 91 9.32 -14.13 -15.31
CA LYS A 91 10.27 -13.57 -16.28
C LYS A 91 9.58 -12.64 -17.29
N ARG A 92 8.35 -12.95 -17.72
CA ARG A 92 7.59 -12.10 -18.64
C ARG A 92 7.09 -10.84 -17.93
N SER A 93 6.59 -10.98 -16.71
CA SER A 93 6.13 -9.85 -15.88
C SER A 93 7.24 -8.83 -15.64
N GLN A 94 8.47 -9.28 -15.35
CA GLN A 94 9.63 -8.39 -15.22
C GLN A 94 9.95 -7.62 -16.51
N VAL A 95 9.88 -8.28 -17.68
CA VAL A 95 10.10 -7.60 -18.97
C VAL A 95 9.03 -6.54 -19.23
N TYR A 96 7.75 -6.83 -18.97
CA TYR A 96 6.67 -5.85 -19.12
C TYR A 96 6.78 -4.72 -18.10
N SER A 97 7.28 -4.99 -16.91
CA SER A 97 7.53 -3.96 -15.90
C SER A 97 8.58 -2.94 -16.36
N LYS A 98 9.60 -3.37 -17.12
CA LYS A 98 10.56 -2.44 -17.74
C LYS A 98 9.91 -1.53 -18.78
N VAL A 99 8.96 -2.05 -19.56
CA VAL A 99 8.19 -1.21 -20.51
C VAL A 99 7.36 -0.19 -19.74
N TRP A 100 6.72 -0.60 -18.65
CA TRP A 100 5.99 0.32 -17.77
C TRP A 100 6.92 1.41 -17.21
N SER A 101 8.13 1.05 -16.74
CA SER A 101 9.13 2.03 -16.30
C SER A 101 9.52 3.01 -17.41
N VAL A 102 9.77 2.55 -18.63
CA VAL A 102 10.09 3.44 -19.77
C VAL A 102 8.91 4.34 -20.16
N LEU A 103 7.67 3.86 -20.01
CA LEU A 103 6.48 4.67 -20.26
C LEU A 103 6.18 5.64 -19.11
N HIS A 104 6.61 5.34 -17.90
CA HIS A 104 6.61 6.29 -16.79
C HIS A 104 7.53 7.48 -17.11
N ASP A 105 8.68 7.25 -17.77
CA ASP A 105 9.54 8.33 -18.26
C ASP A 105 8.87 9.20 -19.35
N VAL A 106 7.81 8.70 -20.02
CA VAL A 106 6.99 9.51 -20.94
C VAL A 106 6.12 10.51 -20.17
N GLU A 107 5.68 10.20 -18.95
CA GLU A 107 5.06 11.19 -18.06
C GLU A 107 6.02 12.34 -17.74
N GLU A 108 7.32 12.06 -17.64
CA GLU A 108 8.36 13.10 -17.51
C GLU A 108 8.56 13.87 -18.83
N ALA A 109 8.51 13.20 -19.99
CA ALA A 109 8.75 13.80 -21.30
C ALA A 109 7.59 14.65 -21.87
N VAL A 110 6.38 14.53 -21.34
CA VAL A 110 5.20 15.34 -21.73
C VAL A 110 5.15 16.69 -20.99
N THR A 111 6.10 16.96 -20.06
CA THR A 111 6.43 18.35 -19.73
C THR A 111 7.07 19.01 -20.96
N PRO A 112 6.54 20.13 -21.47
CA PRO A 112 6.96 20.66 -22.77
C PRO A 112 8.43 21.08 -22.70
N LYS A 113 9.30 20.36 -23.43
CA LYS A 113 10.62 20.87 -23.82
C LYS A 113 10.40 21.92 -24.91
N THR A 114 10.38 23.19 -24.52
CA THR A 114 10.40 24.32 -25.47
C THR A 114 11.65 24.20 -26.35
N PRO A 115 11.56 24.42 -27.68
CA PRO A 115 12.75 24.48 -28.53
C PRO A 115 13.66 25.62 -28.06
N PRO A 116 14.98 25.57 -28.32
CA PRO A 116 15.91 26.56 -27.79
C PRO A 116 15.66 27.91 -28.47
N VAL A 117 14.93 28.80 -27.79
CA VAL A 117 14.92 30.22 -28.13
C VAL A 117 16.21 30.79 -27.56
N LYS A 118 17.08 31.26 -28.47
CA LYS A 118 18.30 31.97 -28.13
C LYS A 118 17.97 33.17 -27.24
N GLY A 119 18.57 33.20 -26.05
CA GLY A 119 18.72 34.40 -25.23
C GLY A 119 17.55 34.72 -24.30
N LYS A 120 17.53 34.09 -23.13
CA LYS A 120 17.14 34.70 -21.83
C LYS A 120 17.54 33.72 -20.70
N LYS A 121 18.23 34.20 -19.68
CA LYS A 121 18.69 33.40 -18.52
C LYS A 121 17.48 32.84 -17.76
N THR A 122 17.20 31.54 -17.87
CA THR A 122 16.17 30.86 -17.06
C THR A 122 16.77 30.48 -15.71
N LEU A 123 16.24 31.01 -14.60
CA LEU A 123 16.57 30.50 -13.27
C LEU A 123 16.03 29.06 -13.15
N VAL A 124 16.90 28.11 -12.81
CA VAL A 124 16.50 26.76 -12.38
C VAL A 124 15.72 26.92 -11.07
N LYS A 125 14.43 26.56 -11.06
CA LYS A 125 13.61 26.60 -9.84
C LYS A 125 14.09 25.54 -8.86
N LYS A 126 14.31 25.91 -7.60
CA LYS A 126 14.74 25.00 -6.54
C LYS A 126 13.62 24.01 -6.17
N LEU A 127 13.98 22.82 -5.68
CA LEU A 127 13.02 21.83 -5.23
C LEU A 127 12.69 22.04 -3.74
N SER A 128 11.42 21.82 -3.38
CA SER A 128 10.91 21.87 -2.02
C SER A 128 10.09 20.63 -1.71
N CYS A 129 10.13 20.20 -0.46
CA CYS A 129 9.53 18.98 0.04
C CYS A 129 8.62 19.35 1.23
N GLY A 130 7.42 18.78 1.30
CA GLY A 130 6.43 19.13 2.33
C GLY A 130 5.48 17.98 2.69
N GLY A 131 4.70 18.18 3.74
CA GLY A 131 3.74 17.18 4.23
C GLY A 131 2.32 17.71 4.31
N VAL A 132 1.35 16.83 4.02
CA VAL A 132 -0.07 17.05 4.29
C VAL A 132 -0.47 16.07 5.38
N VAL A 133 -0.57 16.56 6.61
CA VAL A 133 -0.76 15.73 7.80
C VAL A 133 -2.23 15.69 8.18
N PHE A 134 -2.77 14.49 8.41
CA PHE A 134 -4.12 14.28 8.92
C PHE A 134 -4.09 13.78 10.36
N ASN A 135 -5.06 14.22 11.16
CA ASN A 135 -5.33 13.65 12.47
C ASN A 135 -6.40 12.53 12.41
N LYS A 136 -6.67 11.89 13.54
CA LYS A 136 -7.65 10.79 13.65
C LYS A 136 -9.09 11.24 13.36
N GLN A 137 -9.36 12.55 13.45
CA GLN A 137 -10.67 13.15 13.18
C GLN A 137 -10.82 13.55 11.70
N GLY A 138 -9.83 13.25 10.85
CA GLY A 138 -9.85 13.61 9.43
C GLY A 138 -9.62 15.10 9.16
N GLN A 139 -9.13 15.85 10.15
CA GLN A 139 -8.72 17.24 9.95
C GLN A 139 -7.28 17.29 9.43
N VAL A 140 -6.99 18.32 8.63
CA VAL A 140 -5.68 18.52 8.02
C VAL A 140 -4.92 19.64 8.72
N LEU A 141 -3.60 19.48 8.86
CA LEU A 141 -2.72 20.48 9.45
C LEU A 141 -2.36 21.56 8.44
N LEU A 142 -2.57 22.82 8.82
CA LEU A 142 -2.08 24.00 8.13
C LEU A 142 -1.22 24.85 9.05
N ARG A 143 -0.28 25.60 8.46
CA ARG A 143 0.49 26.63 9.14
C ARG A 143 0.17 28.01 8.60
N GLU A 144 0.29 29.00 9.46
CA GLU A 144 0.27 30.43 9.13
C GLU A 144 1.70 30.98 9.16
N PRO A 145 2.27 31.35 8.00
CA PRO A 145 3.59 31.96 7.95
C PRO A 145 3.60 33.32 8.66
N THR A 146 4.69 33.60 9.38
CA THR A 146 4.85 34.86 10.12
C THR A 146 4.71 36.06 9.17
N ASN A 147 3.90 37.05 9.58
CA ASN A 147 3.60 38.28 8.81
C ASN A 147 3.00 38.02 7.41
N HIS A 148 2.41 36.84 7.19
CA HIS A 148 1.87 36.43 5.89
C HIS A 148 2.87 36.57 4.75
N PHE A 149 4.12 36.18 5.01
CA PHE A 149 5.23 36.28 4.07
C PHE A 149 4.85 35.77 2.67
N ASP A 150 5.22 36.53 1.63
CA ASP A 150 4.89 36.28 0.22
C ASP A 150 3.37 36.17 -0.06
N GLY A 151 2.52 36.74 0.81
CA GLY A 151 1.06 36.77 0.66
C GLY A 151 0.36 35.47 1.04
N TYR A 152 1.04 34.56 1.76
CA TYR A 152 0.43 33.34 2.29
C TYR A 152 -0.20 33.59 3.66
N HIS A 153 -1.51 33.38 3.78
CA HIS A 153 -2.18 33.32 5.07
C HIS A 153 -2.09 31.92 5.66
N TRP A 154 -2.52 30.90 4.91
CA TRP A 154 -2.43 29.51 5.36
C TRP A 154 -1.90 28.63 4.23
N THR A 155 -0.97 27.75 4.57
CA THR A 155 -0.31 26.82 3.64
C THR A 155 0.05 25.52 4.36
N PHE A 156 0.40 24.50 3.59
CA PHE A 156 1.03 23.30 4.11
C PHE A 156 2.49 23.55 4.47
N PRO A 157 3.02 22.84 5.48
CA PRO A 157 4.42 22.93 5.82
C PRO A 157 5.32 22.37 4.71
N LYS A 158 6.35 23.13 4.32
CA LYS A 158 7.30 22.79 3.26
C LYS A 158 8.50 23.73 3.19
N GLY A 159 9.69 23.15 3.04
CA GLY A 159 10.93 23.89 2.79
C GLY A 159 11.80 23.25 1.72
N HIS A 160 13.05 23.67 1.63
CA HIS A 160 13.97 23.23 0.59
C HIS A 160 14.52 21.84 0.87
N CYS A 161 14.53 20.97 -0.15
CA CYS A 161 15.21 19.69 -0.04
C CYS A 161 16.73 19.94 -0.12
N LYS A 162 17.52 19.44 0.84
CA LYS A 162 18.97 19.61 0.86
C LYS A 162 19.64 18.73 -0.20
N ASP A 163 20.84 19.10 -0.65
CA ASP A 163 21.57 18.32 -1.65
C ASP A 163 21.85 16.90 -1.13
N GLY A 164 21.37 15.88 -1.84
CA GLY A 164 21.49 14.47 -1.46
C GLY A 164 20.47 13.99 -0.42
N GLU A 165 19.58 14.85 0.09
CA GLU A 165 18.51 14.49 1.03
C GLU A 165 17.37 13.80 0.28
N ARG A 166 16.89 12.66 0.80
CA ARG A 166 15.69 12.01 0.29
C ARG A 166 14.48 12.91 0.51
N HIS A 167 13.59 13.01 -0.49
CA HIS A 167 12.43 13.90 -0.44
C HIS A 167 11.50 13.62 0.75
N GLU A 168 11.36 12.34 1.11
CA GLU A 168 10.59 11.88 2.27
C GLU A 168 11.16 12.42 3.58
N ILE A 169 12.49 12.34 3.72
CA ILE A 169 13.22 12.81 4.91
C ILE A 169 13.13 14.34 5.00
N ALA A 170 13.29 15.03 3.87
CA ALA A 170 13.10 16.47 3.79
C ALA A 170 11.67 16.86 4.23
N ALA A 171 10.63 16.19 3.71
CA ALA A 171 9.26 16.48 4.08
C ALA A 171 8.97 16.25 5.57
N LEU A 172 9.44 15.14 6.16
CA LEU A 172 9.29 14.86 7.60
C LEU A 172 9.98 15.93 8.45
N ARG A 173 11.20 16.30 8.10
CA ARG A 173 11.98 17.34 8.77
C ARG A 173 11.25 18.68 8.74
N GLU A 174 10.82 19.12 7.56
CA GLU A 174 10.15 20.41 7.36
C GLU A 174 8.81 20.49 8.10
N VAL A 175 8.04 19.39 8.15
CA VAL A 175 6.79 19.35 8.92
C VAL A 175 7.09 19.55 10.41
N ILE A 176 8.06 18.84 10.96
CA ILE A 176 8.45 18.98 12.37
C ILE A 176 8.99 20.39 12.65
N GLU A 177 9.91 20.90 11.82
CA GLU A 177 10.54 22.22 12.00
C GLU A 177 9.51 23.35 11.95
N GLU A 178 8.57 23.33 11.00
CA GLU A 178 7.60 24.42 10.81
C GLU A 178 6.36 24.31 11.72
N THR A 179 6.05 23.13 12.28
CA THR A 179 4.78 22.90 13.00
C THR A 179 4.87 22.16 14.33
N GLY A 180 5.99 21.49 14.63
CA GLY A 180 6.14 20.69 15.86
C GLY A 180 5.42 19.34 15.78
N VAL A 181 4.75 19.04 14.67
CA VAL A 181 4.03 17.79 14.46
C VAL A 181 4.95 16.79 13.79
N ALA A 182 5.10 15.60 14.38
CA ALA A 182 5.72 14.47 13.68
C ALA A 182 4.62 13.58 13.10
N GLY A 183 4.76 13.27 11.82
CA GLY A 183 3.85 12.40 11.11
C GLY A 183 4.54 11.20 10.49
N ARG A 184 3.78 10.13 10.27
CA ARG A 184 4.18 8.97 9.49
C ARG A 184 3.77 9.16 8.05
N ILE A 185 4.70 8.98 7.11
CA ILE A 185 4.36 8.97 5.68
C ILE A 185 3.50 7.76 5.36
N ILE A 186 2.39 8.02 4.69
CA ILE A 186 1.51 7.00 4.13
C ILE A 186 1.84 6.78 2.66
N ASP A 187 1.85 7.87 1.89
CA ASP A 187 2.13 7.80 0.45
C ASP A 187 2.53 9.19 -0.08
N LYS A 188 3.08 9.22 -1.30
CA LYS A 188 3.44 10.44 -2.02
C LYS A 188 2.21 10.97 -2.77
N LEU A 189 2.00 12.29 -2.74
CA LEU A 189 0.96 12.90 -3.58
C LEU A 189 1.32 12.77 -5.08
N PRO A 190 0.31 12.67 -5.97
CA PRO A 190 0.50 12.19 -7.35
C PRO A 190 1.30 13.13 -8.28
N TYR A 191 1.55 14.38 -7.88
CA TYR A 191 2.16 15.38 -8.75
C TYR A 191 3.33 16.11 -8.10
N VAL A 192 4.15 16.72 -8.94
CA VAL A 192 5.06 17.80 -8.55
C VAL A 192 4.31 19.12 -8.75
N TYR A 193 4.17 19.90 -7.70
CA TYR A 193 3.33 21.08 -7.66
C TYR A 193 4.15 22.36 -7.90
N ALA A 194 3.84 23.09 -8.97
CA ALA A 194 4.55 24.32 -9.31
C ALA A 194 4.25 25.44 -8.31
N GLY A 195 5.32 26.08 -7.81
CA GLY A 195 5.28 27.33 -7.06
C GLY A 195 5.86 28.50 -7.85
N GLY A 196 5.83 29.70 -7.26
CA GLY A 196 6.45 30.89 -7.83
C GLY A 196 7.94 30.68 -8.09
N THR A 197 8.68 30.29 -7.05
CA THR A 197 10.14 30.12 -7.05
C THR A 197 10.60 28.65 -7.01
N THR A 198 9.72 27.72 -6.62
CA THR A 198 10.06 26.31 -6.39
C THR A 198 9.17 25.33 -7.13
N GLN A 199 9.64 24.09 -7.29
CA GLN A 199 8.80 22.91 -7.50
C GLN A 199 8.60 22.23 -6.15
N ASN A 200 7.40 21.72 -5.86
CA ASN A 200 7.05 21.23 -4.53
C ASN A 200 6.56 19.78 -4.60
N ILE A 201 7.14 18.89 -3.81
CA ILE A 201 6.71 17.51 -3.62
C ILE A 201 6.03 17.42 -2.26
N TYR A 202 4.87 16.79 -2.21
CA TYR A 202 4.12 16.60 -0.97
C TYR A 202 3.90 15.11 -0.68
N PHE A 203 3.85 14.77 0.61
CA PHE A 203 3.53 13.43 1.10
C PHE A 203 2.31 13.48 2.01
N LEU A 204 1.42 12.51 1.86
CA LEU A 204 0.31 12.28 2.79
C LEU A 204 0.88 11.68 4.06
N MET A 205 0.52 12.23 5.21
CA MET A 205 0.98 11.78 6.51
C MET A 205 -0.17 11.64 7.52
N LEU A 206 0.02 10.76 8.49
CA LEU A 206 -0.83 10.71 9.69
C LEU A 206 -0.03 11.21 10.90
N VAL A 207 -0.68 11.98 11.78
CA VAL A 207 -0.06 12.41 13.03
C VAL A 207 0.33 11.22 13.90
N GLU A 208 1.57 11.22 14.40
CA GLU A 208 2.04 10.26 15.40
C GLU A 208 2.20 10.92 16.77
N ARG A 209 2.79 12.11 16.79
CA ARG A 209 3.00 12.90 18.00
C ARG A 209 3.01 14.39 17.69
N GLU A 210 2.65 15.18 18.68
CA GLU A 210 2.69 16.64 18.64
C GLU A 210 3.66 17.15 19.71
N THR A 211 4.42 18.18 19.37
CA THR A 211 5.25 18.94 20.32
C THR A 211 4.88 20.42 20.23
N ASP A 212 5.10 21.17 21.31
CA ASP A 212 4.90 22.63 21.33
C ASP A 212 6.11 23.41 20.76
N GLU A 213 7.10 22.70 20.22
CA GLU A 213 8.38 23.22 19.77
C GLU A 213 8.45 23.25 18.24
N PHE A 214 8.32 24.44 17.66
CA PHE A 214 8.51 24.69 16.23
C PHE A 214 9.09 26.08 15.99
N ASP A 215 9.59 26.35 14.78
CA ASP A 215 10.22 27.63 14.45
C ASP A 215 9.19 28.77 14.42
N ARG A 216 9.01 29.42 15.57
CA ARG A 216 8.13 30.56 15.76
C ARG A 216 8.56 31.81 14.99
N LYS A 217 9.76 31.83 14.40
CA LYS A 217 10.17 32.92 13.51
C LYS A 217 9.52 32.76 12.14
N GLU A 218 9.38 31.54 11.64
CA GLU A 218 8.81 31.26 10.31
C GLU A 218 7.31 30.96 10.35
N THR A 219 6.80 30.41 11.46
CA THR A 219 5.39 30.08 11.67
C THR A 219 4.83 30.82 12.89
N GLN A 220 3.78 31.61 12.69
CA GLN A 220 3.11 32.32 13.79
C GLN A 220 1.96 31.52 14.41
N ALA A 221 1.32 30.62 13.64
CA ALA A 221 0.27 29.74 14.15
C ALA A 221 0.16 28.44 13.33
N ILE A 222 -0.41 27.41 13.95
CA ILE A 222 -0.82 26.16 13.29
C ILE A 222 -2.31 25.92 13.52
N ARG A 223 -2.95 25.15 12.65
CA ARG A 223 -4.37 24.83 12.76
C ARG A 223 -4.70 23.47 12.17
N TRP A 224 -5.35 22.66 12.98
CA TRP A 224 -6.11 21.50 12.51
C TRP A 224 -7.44 21.99 11.94
N ALA A 225 -7.66 21.79 10.66
CA ALA A 225 -8.83 22.30 9.95
C ALA A 225 -9.61 21.16 9.28
N SER A 226 -10.95 21.24 9.32
CA SER A 226 -11.79 20.42 8.43
C SER A 226 -11.55 20.77 6.96
N ARG A 227 -12.01 19.94 6.02
CA ARG A 227 -11.87 20.20 4.57
C ARG A 227 -12.36 21.59 4.17
N ASP A 228 -13.61 21.91 4.51
CA ASP A 228 -14.24 23.19 4.18
C ASP A 228 -13.51 24.37 4.84
N GLU A 229 -13.01 24.16 6.05
CA GLU A 229 -12.24 25.18 6.76
C GLU A 229 -10.87 25.42 6.13
N ALA A 230 -10.16 24.35 5.76
CA ALA A 230 -8.89 24.44 5.07
C ALA A 230 -9.02 25.16 3.72
N GLU A 231 -10.09 24.88 2.97
CA GLU A 231 -10.41 25.59 1.73
C GLU A 231 -10.63 27.10 1.97
N ARG A 232 -11.38 27.47 3.02
CA ARG A 232 -11.58 28.87 3.39
C ARG A 232 -10.26 29.55 3.79
N LEU A 233 -9.45 28.90 4.64
CA LEU A 233 -8.18 29.44 5.14
C LEU A 233 -7.16 29.65 4.02
N ILE A 234 -6.98 28.65 3.15
CA ILE A 234 -6.12 28.76 1.95
C ILE A 234 -6.65 29.85 1.01
N GLY A 235 -7.98 30.00 0.92
CA GLY A 235 -8.65 31.05 0.16
C GLY A 235 -8.22 32.48 0.54
N MET A 236 -7.84 32.71 1.80
CA MET A 236 -7.40 34.02 2.30
C MET A 236 -6.04 34.45 1.73
N SER A 237 -5.20 33.51 1.30
CA SER A 237 -3.88 33.80 0.72
C SER A 237 -4.01 34.64 -0.55
N THR A 238 -3.31 35.78 -0.60
CA THR A 238 -3.30 36.68 -1.77
C THR A 238 -2.36 36.20 -2.88
N ASN A 239 -1.40 35.33 -2.55
CA ASN A 239 -0.52 34.68 -3.51
C ASN A 239 -1.30 33.75 -4.44
N SER A 240 -1.64 34.23 -5.64
CA SER A 240 -2.48 33.47 -6.58
C SER A 240 -1.88 32.15 -7.05
N VAL A 241 -0.55 32.05 -7.15
CA VAL A 241 0.14 30.83 -7.58
C VAL A 241 0.16 29.81 -6.45
N GLY A 242 0.59 30.23 -5.26
CA GLY A 242 0.60 29.41 -4.06
C GLY A 242 -0.79 28.91 -3.67
N ARG A 243 -1.79 29.79 -3.70
CA ARG A 243 -3.18 29.43 -3.41
C ARG A 243 -3.72 28.37 -4.37
N LYS A 244 -3.50 28.50 -5.68
CA LYS A 244 -3.91 27.48 -6.67
C LYS A 244 -3.20 26.14 -6.43
N ARG A 245 -1.91 26.18 -6.08
CA ARG A 245 -1.13 25.01 -5.71
C ARG A 245 -1.74 24.32 -4.50
N ASP A 246 -1.99 25.06 -3.43
CA ASP A 246 -2.44 24.51 -2.15
C ASP A 246 -3.86 23.95 -2.25
N PHE A 247 -4.76 24.57 -3.04
CA PHE A 247 -6.05 23.95 -3.36
C PHE A 247 -5.90 22.59 -4.04
N LYS A 248 -4.97 22.45 -4.99
CA LYS A 248 -4.75 21.18 -5.69
C LYS A 248 -4.11 20.13 -4.78
N VAL A 249 -3.17 20.54 -3.93
CA VAL A 249 -2.56 19.69 -2.90
C VAL A 249 -3.63 19.19 -1.93
N LEU A 250 -4.48 20.09 -1.41
CA LEU A 250 -5.58 19.77 -0.51
C LEU A 250 -6.54 18.74 -1.12
N GLN A 251 -7.01 19.00 -2.35
CA GLN A 251 -7.90 18.09 -3.06
C GLN A 251 -7.30 16.69 -3.18
N ASN A 252 -6.08 16.60 -3.72
CA ASN A 252 -5.43 15.30 -3.95
C ASN A 252 -5.10 14.59 -2.64
N ALA A 253 -4.79 15.33 -1.57
CA ALA A 253 -4.55 14.77 -0.26
C ALA A 253 -5.82 14.16 0.35
N TYR A 254 -6.97 14.84 0.26
CA TYR A 254 -8.25 14.27 0.70
C TYR A 254 -8.66 13.08 -0.15
N GLU A 255 -8.50 13.13 -1.48
CA GLU A 255 -8.78 11.97 -2.34
C GLU A 255 -7.92 10.77 -1.92
N LEU A 256 -6.62 10.97 -1.69
CA LEU A 256 -5.71 9.90 -1.26
C LEU A 256 -6.00 9.42 0.17
N TYR A 257 -6.31 10.34 1.08
CA TYR A 257 -6.69 10.04 2.46
C TYR A 257 -8.03 9.30 2.54
N GLU A 258 -9.02 9.65 1.71
CA GLU A 258 -10.31 8.97 1.64
C GLU A 258 -10.14 7.55 1.05
N HIS A 259 -9.26 7.35 0.05
CA HIS A 259 -8.95 6.01 -0.44
C HIS A 259 -8.23 5.17 0.63
N PHE A 260 -7.24 5.76 1.29
CA PHE A 260 -6.56 5.12 2.42
C PHE A 260 -7.54 4.79 3.53
N SER A 261 -8.33 5.78 3.99
CA SER A 261 -9.32 5.64 5.05
C SER A 261 -10.43 4.67 4.68
N ALA A 262 -10.91 4.65 3.43
CA ALA A 262 -11.90 3.68 2.97
C ALA A 262 -11.33 2.26 2.97
N ALA A 263 -10.10 2.05 2.47
CA ALA A 263 -9.41 0.78 2.57
C ALA A 263 -9.18 0.36 4.03
N HIS A 264 -8.91 1.33 4.92
CA HIS A 264 -8.71 1.11 6.35
C HIS A 264 -10.02 1.02 7.17
N ALA A 265 -11.13 1.56 6.68
CA ALA A 265 -12.46 1.51 7.27
C ALA A 265 -13.20 0.25 6.83
N SER A 266 -12.92 -0.26 5.61
CA SER A 266 -13.20 -1.65 5.26
C SER A 266 -12.38 -2.65 6.09
N SER A 267 -11.39 -2.18 6.86
CA SER A 267 -10.71 -2.94 7.91
C SER A 267 -11.11 -2.58 9.35
N ILE A 268 -12.23 -1.85 9.58
CA ILE A 268 -12.98 -1.98 10.85
C ILE A 268 -14.12 -2.97 10.63
N HIS A 269 -13.76 -4.15 10.16
CA HIS A 269 -14.62 -5.31 10.29
C HIS A 269 -14.26 -5.96 11.62
N ILE A 270 -15.16 -5.90 12.60
CA ILE A 270 -14.98 -6.66 13.84
C ILE A 270 -14.99 -8.13 13.44
N ALA A 271 -13.81 -8.75 13.44
CA ALA A 271 -13.64 -10.15 13.13
C ALA A 271 -14.60 -10.95 14.01
N SER A 272 -15.39 -11.78 13.36
CA SER A 272 -16.37 -12.64 14.00
C SER A 272 -16.12 -14.07 13.53
N ARG A 273 -16.60 -15.02 14.32
CA ARG A 273 -16.49 -16.44 14.00
C ARG A 273 -17.05 -16.89 12.64
N LYS A 274 -17.78 -16.01 11.94
CA LYS A 274 -18.37 -16.27 10.61
C LYS A 274 -17.46 -15.85 9.45
N ASP A 275 -16.45 -15.04 9.72
CA ASP A 275 -15.64 -14.39 8.69
C ASP A 275 -14.52 -15.29 8.16
N TRP A 276 -14.25 -16.41 8.84
CA TRP A 276 -13.23 -17.36 8.43
C TRP A 276 -13.62 -18.81 8.71
N LYS A 277 -12.93 -19.73 8.04
CA LYS A 277 -13.05 -21.17 8.35
C LYS A 277 -12.43 -21.45 9.73
N ILE A 278 -13.22 -22.00 10.64
CA ILE A 278 -12.78 -22.33 12.00
C ILE A 278 -13.15 -23.75 12.39
N ARG A 279 -12.29 -24.36 13.22
CA ARG A 279 -12.55 -25.61 13.93
C ARG A 279 -12.42 -25.33 15.42
N ALA A 280 -13.37 -25.85 16.21
CA ALA A 280 -13.36 -25.65 17.66
C ALA A 280 -12.08 -26.20 18.30
N MET A 281 -11.64 -25.58 19.40
CA MET A 281 -10.51 -26.08 20.18
C MET A 281 -10.82 -27.49 20.70
N PRO A 282 -9.90 -28.47 20.55
CA PRO A 282 -10.11 -29.82 21.03
C PRO A 282 -10.22 -29.90 22.57
N GLY A 283 -10.70 -31.04 23.06
CA GLY A 283 -10.70 -31.34 24.49
C GLY A 283 -9.29 -31.53 25.05
N MET A 284 -8.33 -31.96 24.23
CA MET A 284 -6.92 -32.09 24.58
C MET A 284 -6.23 -30.73 24.49
N ARG A 285 -6.18 -30.03 25.63
CA ARG A 285 -5.65 -28.67 25.79
C ARG A 285 -5.08 -28.48 27.19
N THR A 286 -4.21 -27.51 27.36
CA THR A 286 -3.72 -27.07 28.67
C THR A 286 -4.20 -25.66 29.00
N SER A 287 -4.09 -25.27 30.27
CA SER A 287 -4.44 -23.95 30.78
C SER A 287 -3.20 -23.30 31.38
N ILE A 288 -2.76 -22.20 30.79
CA ILE A 288 -1.52 -21.49 31.13
C ILE A 288 -1.90 -20.16 31.79
N PRO A 289 -1.46 -19.89 33.03
CA PRO A 289 -1.61 -18.57 33.64
C PRO A 289 -0.80 -17.53 32.86
N ILE A 290 -1.41 -16.39 32.56
CA ILE A 290 -0.75 -15.26 31.89
C ILE A 290 -1.29 -13.96 32.49
N ALA A 291 -0.47 -12.92 32.56
CA ALA A 291 -0.87 -11.62 33.07
C ALA A 291 -0.57 -10.54 32.03
N LEU A 292 -1.55 -10.24 31.18
CA LEU A 292 -1.49 -9.15 30.22
C LEU A 292 -2.48 -8.07 30.63
N GLU A 293 -2.04 -6.81 30.62
CA GLU A 293 -2.89 -5.65 30.90
C GLU A 293 -2.95 -4.74 29.67
N PHE A 294 -4.16 -4.26 29.37
CA PHE A 294 -4.41 -3.43 28.20
C PHE A 294 -5.21 -2.19 28.59
N SER A 295 -4.87 -1.06 27.99
CA SER A 295 -5.62 0.18 28.05
C SER A 295 -7.00 0.05 27.36
N PRO A 296 -7.94 0.96 27.64
CA PRO A 296 -9.22 1.02 26.92
C PRO A 296 -9.07 1.13 25.40
N GLU A 297 -8.05 1.82 24.92
CA GLU A 297 -7.76 1.99 23.49
C GLU A 297 -7.28 0.68 22.86
N GLU A 298 -6.37 -0.05 23.53
CA GLU A 298 -5.93 -1.38 23.10
C GLU A 298 -7.05 -2.40 23.13
N LYS A 299 -7.94 -2.33 24.14
CA LYS A 299 -9.15 -3.16 24.19
C LYS A 299 -9.98 -3.00 22.91
N ALA A 300 -10.17 -1.77 22.43
CA ALA A 300 -10.94 -1.53 21.21
C ALA A 300 -10.30 -2.23 19.99
N LEU A 301 -8.97 -2.18 19.87
CA LEU A 301 -8.23 -2.85 18.79
C LEU A 301 -8.29 -4.38 18.92
N ILE A 302 -8.14 -4.92 20.13
CA ILE A 302 -8.27 -6.36 20.40
C ILE A 302 -9.66 -6.87 20.04
N VAL A 303 -10.70 -6.07 20.33
CA VAL A 303 -12.09 -6.40 19.98
C VAL A 303 -12.28 -6.46 18.47
N CYS A 304 -11.61 -5.61 17.68
CA CYS A 304 -11.67 -5.67 16.22
C CYS A 304 -11.11 -6.99 15.66
N GLY A 305 -10.11 -7.60 16.32
CA GLY A 305 -9.48 -8.83 15.86
C GLY A 305 -8.69 -8.66 14.56
N HIS A 306 -8.39 -9.77 13.88
CA HIS A 306 -7.59 -9.82 12.67
C HIS A 306 -8.16 -10.82 11.67
N ILE A 307 -8.37 -10.38 10.42
CA ILE A 307 -8.82 -11.21 9.31
C ILE A 307 -7.69 -11.32 8.28
N PRO A 308 -7.20 -12.54 8.00
CA PRO A 308 -6.09 -12.72 7.08
C PRO A 308 -6.45 -12.30 5.66
N GLN A 309 -5.58 -11.52 5.02
CA GLN A 309 -5.81 -10.97 3.67
C GLN A 309 -5.18 -11.82 2.54
N GLU A 310 -4.11 -12.54 2.85
CA GLU A 310 -3.34 -13.36 1.89
C GLU A 310 -3.05 -14.75 2.47
N MET A 311 -2.54 -15.67 1.65
CA MET A 311 -2.31 -17.07 2.06
C MET A 311 -1.18 -17.22 3.08
N GLU A 312 -0.27 -16.25 3.11
CA GLU A 312 0.90 -16.18 3.97
C GLU A 312 0.61 -15.52 5.33
N ASP A 313 -0.60 -14.97 5.49
CA ASP A 313 -1.14 -14.47 6.75
C ASP A 313 -1.71 -15.65 7.56
N LYS A 314 -0.96 -16.10 8.56
CA LYS A 314 -1.17 -17.42 9.19
C LYS A 314 -2.24 -17.44 10.26
N TRP A 315 -2.77 -16.29 10.66
CA TRP A 315 -3.62 -16.17 11.83
C TRP A 315 -4.95 -15.49 11.48
N PHE A 316 -6.02 -16.08 11.99
CA PHE A 316 -7.32 -15.45 12.09
C PHE A 316 -7.65 -15.28 13.56
N ILE A 317 -7.90 -14.05 14.00
CA ILE A 317 -8.07 -13.72 15.41
C ILE A 317 -9.40 -12.99 15.59
N PHE A 318 -10.21 -13.42 16.55
CA PHE A 318 -11.47 -12.73 16.84
C PHE A 318 -11.81 -12.75 18.33
N TYR A 319 -12.52 -11.72 18.77
CA TYR A 319 -12.97 -11.58 20.16
C TYR A 319 -14.46 -11.88 20.30
N GLU A 320 -14.84 -12.76 21.23
CA GLU A 320 -16.24 -13.06 21.55
C GLU A 320 -16.37 -13.46 23.03
N ARG A 321 -17.32 -12.85 23.75
CA ARG A 321 -17.69 -13.24 25.13
C ARG A 321 -16.49 -13.35 26.08
N ASN A 322 -15.68 -12.29 26.19
CA ASN A 322 -14.50 -12.22 27.05
C ASN A 322 -13.40 -13.23 26.70
N ARG A 323 -13.35 -13.64 25.43
CA ARG A 323 -12.34 -14.55 24.91
C ARG A 323 -11.83 -14.07 23.58
N LEU A 324 -10.52 -14.12 23.40
CA LEU A 324 -9.84 -13.89 22.14
C LEU A 324 -9.36 -15.23 21.59
N TYR A 325 -9.80 -15.57 20.39
CA TYR A 325 -9.57 -16.85 19.74
C TYR A 325 -8.52 -16.70 18.66
N PHE A 326 -7.52 -17.58 18.65
CA PHE A 326 -6.44 -17.59 17.66
C PHE A 326 -6.54 -18.86 16.83
N HIS A 327 -6.89 -18.70 15.56
CA HIS A 327 -7.02 -19.80 14.60
C HIS A 327 -5.92 -19.73 13.55
N ARG A 328 -5.44 -20.90 13.11
CA ARG A 328 -4.64 -20.97 11.89
C ARG A 328 -5.50 -20.66 10.68
N SER A 329 -5.09 -19.70 9.86
CA SER A 329 -5.84 -19.29 8.67
C SER A 329 -6.02 -20.44 7.67
N TRP A 330 -5.00 -21.30 7.50
CA TRP A 330 -5.03 -22.36 6.49
C TRP A 330 -5.82 -23.62 6.90
N THR A 331 -5.78 -24.02 8.17
CA THR A 331 -6.47 -25.24 8.64
C THR A 331 -7.75 -24.95 9.43
N GLY A 332 -7.92 -23.71 9.89
CA GLY A 332 -8.96 -23.29 10.82
C GLY A 332 -8.75 -23.78 12.25
N TYR A 333 -7.63 -24.43 12.58
CA TYR A 333 -7.41 -25.02 13.90
C TYR A 333 -7.30 -23.93 14.96
N CYS A 334 -8.11 -24.03 16.01
CA CYS A 334 -7.99 -23.15 17.18
C CYS A 334 -6.74 -23.57 17.97
N ILE A 335 -5.72 -22.71 17.99
CA ILE A 335 -4.46 -22.98 18.68
C ILE A 335 -4.51 -22.38 20.08
N TYR A 336 -4.99 -21.15 20.19
CA TYR A 336 -5.07 -20.44 21.47
C TYR A 336 -6.46 -19.85 21.73
N ILE A 337 -6.83 -19.80 23.01
CA ILE A 337 -7.95 -18.98 23.50
C ILE A 337 -7.45 -18.22 24.72
N LEU A 338 -7.38 -16.90 24.64
CA LEU A 338 -7.06 -16.05 25.79
C LEU A 338 -8.36 -15.58 26.45
N GLU A 339 -8.51 -15.86 27.74
CA GLU A 339 -9.64 -15.41 28.55
C GLU A 339 -9.32 -14.09 29.25
N PHE A 340 -10.27 -13.16 29.13
CA PHE A 340 -10.20 -11.83 29.71
C PHE A 340 -11.05 -11.72 30.97
N THR A 341 -10.53 -11.00 31.94
CA THR A 341 -11.28 -10.54 33.11
C THR A 341 -11.38 -9.02 33.04
N GLU A 342 -12.60 -8.51 33.26
CA GLU A 342 -12.88 -7.07 33.26
C GLU A 342 -13.38 -6.66 34.65
N ILE A 343 -12.58 -5.84 35.36
CA ILE A 343 -12.92 -5.31 36.68
C ILE A 343 -12.76 -3.79 36.65
N GLY A 344 -13.88 -3.07 36.65
CA GLY A 344 -13.89 -1.61 36.49
C GLY A 344 -13.36 -1.22 35.11
N ALA A 345 -12.30 -0.40 35.07
CA ALA A 345 -11.64 0.02 33.83
C ALA A 345 -10.49 -0.91 33.40
N ARG A 346 -10.17 -1.96 34.18
CA ARG A 346 -9.08 -2.89 33.88
C ARG A 346 -9.56 -3.99 32.96
N PHE A 347 -8.88 -4.16 31.82
CA PHE A 347 -9.10 -5.23 30.86
C PHE A 347 -7.82 -6.08 30.78
N SER A 348 -7.89 -7.30 31.33
CA SER A 348 -6.69 -8.12 31.53
C SER A 348 -6.86 -9.53 30.96
N GLY A 349 -5.90 -9.97 30.17
CA GLY A 349 -5.77 -11.38 29.77
C GLY A 349 -5.17 -12.18 30.92
N THR A 350 -5.91 -13.17 31.42
CA THR A 350 -5.58 -13.87 32.68
C THR A 350 -5.28 -15.35 32.52
N ARG A 351 -5.78 -15.96 31.44
CA ARG A 351 -5.65 -17.41 31.23
C ARG A 351 -5.63 -17.74 29.75
N LEU A 352 -4.57 -18.41 29.30
CA LEU A 352 -4.42 -18.89 27.94
C LEU A 352 -4.72 -20.38 27.89
N LEU A 353 -5.70 -20.79 27.08
CA LEU A 353 -5.88 -22.19 26.71
C LEU A 353 -5.06 -22.47 25.46
N ALA A 354 -4.17 -23.46 25.53
CA ALA A 354 -3.34 -23.87 24.38
C ALA A 354 -3.71 -25.28 23.92
N ASN A 355 -3.85 -25.46 22.61
CA ASN A 355 -4.14 -26.74 21.98
C ASN A 355 -2.99 -27.74 22.26
N ARG A 356 -3.32 -28.98 22.60
CA ARG A 356 -2.34 -30.05 22.87
C ARG A 356 -2.60 -31.31 22.05
N LEU A 357 -3.47 -31.25 21.04
CA LEU A 357 -3.66 -32.33 20.08
C LEU A 357 -2.55 -32.30 19.02
N ASP A 358 -1.66 -33.29 19.05
CA ASP A 358 -0.43 -33.33 18.24
C ASP A 358 -0.67 -33.22 16.73
N GLU A 359 -1.78 -33.78 16.25
CA GLU A 359 -2.20 -33.71 14.85
C GLU A 359 -2.52 -32.27 14.39
N GLN A 360 -2.80 -31.37 15.33
CA GLN A 360 -3.14 -29.97 15.09
C GLN A 360 -2.04 -29.00 15.50
N TYR A 361 -1.33 -29.30 16.59
CA TYR A 361 -0.32 -28.44 17.17
C TYR A 361 0.71 -29.26 17.96
N SER A 362 1.96 -29.26 17.49
CA SER A 362 3.04 -30.10 18.02
C SER A 362 3.81 -29.48 19.18
N ASN A 363 3.74 -28.16 19.38
CA ASN A 363 4.44 -27.53 20.49
C ASN A 363 3.77 -27.87 21.83
N LYS A 364 4.60 -28.12 22.84
CA LYS A 364 4.20 -28.47 24.21
C LYS A 364 4.76 -27.50 25.27
N ASN A 365 5.52 -26.49 24.86
CA ASN A 365 6.13 -25.52 25.77
C ASN A 365 5.13 -24.42 26.13
N ASP A 366 4.65 -24.44 27.37
CA ASP A 366 3.68 -23.48 27.91
C ASP A 366 4.22 -22.04 27.93
N GLU A 367 5.51 -21.85 28.26
CA GLU A 367 6.12 -20.51 28.30
C GLU A 367 6.21 -19.91 26.90
N TYR A 368 6.63 -20.72 25.92
CA TYR A 368 6.65 -20.29 24.52
C TYR A 368 5.24 -19.93 24.02
N ASP A 369 4.23 -20.71 24.37
CA ASP A 369 2.86 -20.44 23.95
C ASP A 369 2.32 -19.13 24.55
N ALA A 370 2.65 -18.85 25.82
CA ALA A 370 2.31 -17.58 26.44
C ALA A 370 2.99 -16.40 25.72
N LYS A 371 4.29 -16.51 25.43
CA LYS A 371 5.04 -15.48 24.67
C LYS A 371 4.50 -15.31 23.25
N MET A 372 4.15 -16.40 22.57
CA MET A 372 3.58 -16.37 21.22
C MET A 372 2.22 -15.70 21.19
N ALA A 373 1.33 -16.00 22.14
CA ALA A 373 0.02 -15.34 22.22
C ALA A 373 0.17 -13.82 22.48
N ALA A 374 1.07 -13.42 23.38
CA ALA A 374 1.36 -12.01 23.64
C ALA A 374 1.93 -11.30 22.40
N PHE A 375 2.93 -11.90 21.75
CA PHE A 375 3.53 -11.41 20.51
C PHE A 375 2.48 -11.20 19.41
N LEU A 376 1.58 -12.17 19.20
CA LEU A 376 0.53 -12.05 18.20
C LEU A 376 -0.44 -10.90 18.51
N ILE A 377 -0.74 -10.64 19.79
CA ILE A 377 -1.57 -9.49 20.16
C ILE A 377 -0.84 -8.18 19.82
N ASP A 378 0.42 -8.05 20.25
CA ASP A 378 1.20 -6.83 20.04
C ASP A 378 1.36 -6.53 18.55
N VAL A 379 1.74 -7.52 17.74
CA VAL A 379 2.03 -7.31 16.31
C VAL A 379 0.77 -7.29 15.45
N GLU A 380 -0.13 -8.28 15.58
CA GLU A 380 -1.28 -8.40 14.68
C GLU A 380 -2.46 -7.51 15.06
N LEU A 381 -2.64 -7.20 16.35
CA LEU A 381 -3.80 -6.43 16.82
C LEU A 381 -3.44 -5.00 17.20
N LEU A 382 -2.28 -4.80 17.83
CA LEU A 382 -1.88 -3.49 18.36
C LEU A 382 -0.89 -2.73 17.47
N GLY A 383 -0.29 -3.39 16.48
CA GLY A 383 0.67 -2.79 15.57
C GLY A 383 1.95 -2.31 16.26
N ARG A 384 2.38 -3.03 17.31
CA ARG A 384 3.60 -2.78 18.07
C ARG A 384 4.75 -3.63 17.57
N ASP A 385 5.95 -3.08 17.67
CA ASP A 385 7.18 -3.85 17.56
C ASP A 385 7.31 -4.75 18.80
N ALA A 386 7.55 -6.05 18.59
CA ALA A 386 7.69 -7.03 19.66
C ALA A 386 8.76 -8.07 19.30
N GLU A 387 9.57 -8.49 20.27
CA GLU A 387 10.60 -9.51 20.01
C GLU A 387 9.98 -10.88 19.68
N LEU A 388 10.46 -11.49 18.60
CA LEU A 388 10.03 -12.81 18.14
C LEU A 388 10.32 -13.89 19.19
N PRO A 389 9.31 -14.64 19.66
CA PRO A 389 9.55 -15.73 20.60
C PRO A 389 10.38 -16.85 19.96
N VAL A 390 11.44 -17.27 20.63
CA VAL A 390 12.31 -18.37 20.20
C VAL A 390 11.99 -19.62 21.02
N LEU A 391 11.76 -20.75 20.34
CA LEU A 391 11.37 -22.01 20.97
C LEU A 391 12.56 -22.70 21.65
N ASP A 392 13.71 -22.68 20.97
CA ASP A 392 14.99 -23.19 21.47
C ASP A 392 16.11 -22.25 21.02
N GLU A 393 16.69 -21.52 21.97
CA GLU A 393 17.80 -20.60 21.71
C GLU A 393 19.08 -21.33 21.26
N ALA A 394 19.22 -22.62 21.57
CA ALA A 394 20.39 -23.42 21.19
C ALA A 394 20.26 -24.06 19.79
N ALA A 395 19.08 -24.00 19.15
CA ALA A 395 18.86 -24.59 17.83
C ALA A 395 19.65 -23.87 16.71
N PRO A 396 20.05 -24.57 15.62
CA PRO A 396 20.68 -23.95 14.46
C PRO A 396 19.78 -22.88 13.81
N GLU A 397 20.40 -21.81 13.30
CA GLU A 397 19.69 -20.64 12.75
C GLU A 397 18.68 -20.99 11.63
N ILE A 398 19.03 -21.96 10.78
CA ILE A 398 18.15 -22.42 9.69
C ILE A 398 16.88 -23.05 10.25
N GLU A 399 16.99 -23.82 11.32
CA GLU A 399 15.85 -24.50 11.95
C GLU A 399 14.94 -23.50 12.68
N LYS A 400 15.53 -22.49 13.34
CA LYS A 400 14.80 -21.36 13.91
C LYS A 400 13.99 -20.61 12.85
N ASN A 401 14.61 -20.28 11.71
CA ASN A 401 13.95 -19.58 10.61
C ASN A 401 12.79 -20.38 9.99
N LEU A 402 12.95 -21.70 9.84
CA LEU A 402 11.91 -22.61 9.35
C LEU A 402 10.74 -22.71 10.33
N GLN A 403 11.03 -22.85 11.63
CA GLN A 403 10.02 -22.89 12.69
C GLN A 403 9.26 -21.56 12.77
N GLN A 404 9.97 -20.43 12.74
CA GLN A 404 9.40 -19.09 12.74
C GLN A 404 8.52 -18.87 11.51
N TRP A 405 9.01 -19.17 10.29
CA TRP A 405 8.20 -19.04 9.09
C TRP A 405 6.94 -19.89 9.21
N SER A 406 7.04 -21.14 9.65
CA SER A 406 5.89 -22.03 9.90
C SER A 406 4.88 -21.46 10.90
N ALA A 407 5.37 -20.85 11.99
CA ALA A 407 4.57 -20.24 13.03
C ALA A 407 3.89 -18.92 12.61
N LEU A 408 4.57 -18.08 11.83
CA LEU A 408 4.22 -16.65 11.72
C LEU A 408 3.97 -16.17 10.29
N GLY A 409 4.63 -16.75 9.27
CA GLY A 409 4.47 -16.29 7.89
C GLY A 409 4.84 -14.82 7.73
N MET A 410 3.97 -14.02 7.08
CA MET A 410 4.25 -12.60 6.83
C MET A 410 4.36 -11.74 8.09
N THR A 411 3.83 -12.19 9.23
CA THR A 411 3.96 -11.50 10.53
C THR A 411 5.42 -11.19 10.89
N ILE A 412 6.38 -12.02 10.43
CA ILE A 412 7.82 -11.82 10.69
C ILE A 412 8.34 -10.49 10.13
N PHE A 413 7.75 -9.98 9.04
CA PHE A 413 8.19 -8.73 8.41
C PHE A 413 7.56 -7.48 9.03
N LYS A 414 6.71 -7.66 10.06
CA LYS A 414 6.10 -6.57 10.82
C LYS A 414 6.88 -6.24 12.11
N VAL A 415 7.94 -6.99 12.39
CA VAL A 415 8.81 -6.87 13.57
C VAL A 415 10.06 -6.06 13.26
#